data_AF-A0A7N0RH32-F1
#
_entry.id   AF-A0A7N0RH32-F1
#
_cell.length_a   1.000
_cell.length_b   1.000
_cell.length_c   1.000
_cell.angle_alpha   90.00
_cell.angle_beta   90.00
_cell.angle_gamma   90.00
#
_symmetry.space_group_name_H-M   'P 1'
#
loop_
_entity.id
_entity.type
_entity.pdbx_description
1 polymer ?
#
loop_
_entity_poly.entity_id
_entity_poly.type
_entity_poly.pdbx_seq_one_letter_code
_entity_poly.pdbx_strand_id
1 'polypeptide(L)'
;MGKEAQPPTAAMEIDAETKWTAADQPVAKFSINVLQLLKSAQMQHGLRHGDYTRYRRYCTARLRRLYKSLKFTHGRGKYNKRAITEATVTDVRFLHLVLYTAERAWSHAMEKRQLPDEPSARQRIYLIGRLRKAVKWATLFSQLCSIKGDSRTSLEAEAYSSYMKGSLLFEQDKNWDTALVNFKSARAVYEELGKYGDLENQVLCRERVEELEPSIRYCMHKIGQSNLRTSDLLQIGEMEGPALDLFKAKLEAVMAEARTQQAASMTEFHWLGHRFPISNAKTRVSILKAQELEKDLHGATADTLSAEKKLAVFDKIFSAYHEARSCIRSDLVTAGNTENVKDELNGLDKAVSAVLGQRTMERNRLLIAVAKSKTTKPEELVRLYDLLLQNTSDLSDLVSSGRDQKPEEVALAEDCEVKSLAFRAERKRPAEIPGFGYYRSDCR
;
A
#
# COMPACT_ATOMS: atom_id res chain seq x y z
N MET A 1 78.24 -12.27 42.58
CA MET A 1 77.71 -13.59 42.99
C MET A 1 76.23 -13.63 42.62
N GLY A 2 75.76 -14.73 41.99
CA GLY A 2 74.35 -15.07 41.70
C GLY A 2 73.78 -14.39 40.44
N LYS A 3 73.66 -15.08 39.28
CA LYS A 3 72.51 -15.90 38.80
C LYS A 3 71.28 -15.03 38.46
N GLU A 4 70.59 -15.10 37.32
CA GLU A 4 70.28 -16.14 36.32
C GLU A 4 69.70 -15.45 35.05
N ALA A 5 70.11 -15.81 33.83
CA ALA A 5 69.41 -16.70 32.86
C ALA A 5 68.31 -16.05 31.98
N GLN A 6 68.73 -15.71 30.75
CA GLN A 6 68.15 -15.83 29.39
C GLN A 6 66.61 -15.90 29.05
N PRO A 7 66.25 -15.57 27.77
CA PRO A 7 64.91 -15.16 27.25
C PRO A 7 64.13 -16.40 26.68
N PRO A 8 63.19 -16.38 25.69
CA PRO A 8 62.57 -15.32 24.86
C PRO A 8 61.04 -15.45 24.62
N THR A 9 60.42 -14.49 23.92
CA THR A 9 59.22 -14.80 23.11
C THR A 9 59.18 -13.99 21.83
N ALA A 10 59.04 -14.77 20.76
CA ALA A 10 58.91 -14.50 19.34
C ALA A 10 58.20 -13.20 18.91
N ALA A 11 58.74 -12.69 17.79
CA ALA A 11 58.19 -11.68 16.92
C ALA A 11 56.77 -11.98 16.41
N MET A 12 55.96 -10.94 16.29
CA MET A 12 54.99 -10.81 15.19
C MET A 12 55.04 -9.39 14.66
N GLU A 13 55.42 -9.29 13.39
CA GLU A 13 55.41 -8.10 12.56
C GLU A 13 54.02 -7.46 12.54
N ILE A 14 53.97 -6.14 12.72
CA ILE A 14 52.77 -5.33 12.50
C ILE A 14 53.03 -4.57 11.21
N ASP A 15 52.48 -5.09 10.11
CA ASP A 15 52.30 -4.28 8.89
C ASP A 15 51.02 -4.73 8.20
N ALA A 16 49.96 -3.93 8.35
CA ALA A 16 48.75 -3.99 7.53
C ALA A 16 47.97 -2.69 7.67
N GLU A 17 48.35 -1.71 6.84
CA GLU A 17 47.52 -0.57 6.47
C GLU A 17 46.11 -1.04 6.11
N THR A 18 45.15 -0.78 6.99
CA THR A 18 43.74 -1.04 6.73
C THR A 18 43.22 0.05 5.80
N LYS A 19 43.25 -0.23 4.49
CA LYS A 19 42.48 0.50 3.47
C LYS A 19 40.99 0.43 3.83
N TRP A 20 40.43 1.58 4.22
CA TRP A 20 39.00 1.78 4.31
C TRP A 20 38.38 1.67 2.91
N THR A 21 37.72 0.55 2.62
CA THR A 21 36.91 0.39 1.41
C THR A 21 35.67 1.27 1.53
N ALA A 22 35.63 2.33 0.72
CA ALA A 22 34.51 3.27 0.60
C ALA A 22 33.28 2.64 -0.10
N ALA A 23 32.73 1.57 0.45
CA ALA A 23 31.62 0.83 -0.15
C ALA A 23 30.28 0.93 0.59
N ASP A 24 30.18 1.67 1.70
CA ASP A 24 28.95 1.69 2.50
C ASP A 24 28.57 3.09 3.04
N GLN A 25 28.69 4.12 2.19
CA GLN A 25 27.95 5.36 2.43
C GLN A 25 26.55 5.22 1.80
N PRO A 26 25.46 5.51 2.53
CA PRO A 26 24.11 5.46 1.96
C PRO A 26 24.03 6.45 0.79
N VAL A 27 23.93 5.93 -0.43
CA VAL A 27 23.76 6.75 -1.63
C VAL A 27 22.45 7.52 -1.46
N ALA A 28 22.54 8.84 -1.33
CA ALA A 28 21.38 9.71 -1.21
C ALA A 28 20.41 9.42 -2.37
N LYS A 29 19.23 8.90 -2.02
CA LYS A 29 18.19 8.54 -3.00
C LYS A 29 17.50 9.81 -3.48
N PHE A 30 17.19 9.85 -4.77
CA PHE A 30 16.49 10.97 -5.39
C PHE A 30 14.98 10.83 -5.20
N SER A 31 14.32 11.92 -4.78
CA SER A 31 12.87 11.98 -4.67
C SER A 31 12.28 12.83 -5.81
N ILE A 32 11.29 12.29 -6.52
CA ILE A 32 10.55 12.95 -7.61
C ILE A 32 9.09 12.52 -7.51
N ASN A 33 8.19 13.49 -7.40
CA ASN A 33 6.77 13.27 -7.64
C ASN A 33 6.49 13.27 -9.15
N VAL A 34 6.57 12.08 -9.76
CA VAL A 34 6.49 11.87 -11.20
C VAL A 34 5.11 12.26 -11.73
N LEU A 35 4.04 11.88 -11.02
CA LEU A 35 2.68 12.17 -11.46
C LEU A 35 2.39 13.68 -11.43
N GLN A 36 2.74 14.36 -10.33
CA GLN A 36 2.55 15.81 -10.20
C GLN A 36 3.40 16.58 -11.23
N LEU A 37 4.67 16.18 -11.43
CA LEU A 37 5.54 16.77 -12.44
C LEU A 37 4.97 16.61 -13.85
N LEU A 38 4.40 15.44 -14.15
CA LEU A 38 3.80 15.12 -15.44
C LEU A 38 2.54 15.96 -15.68
N LYS A 39 1.59 15.93 -14.75
CA LYS A 39 0.30 16.61 -14.88
C LYS A 39 0.45 18.12 -14.93
N SER A 40 1.29 18.71 -14.07
CA SER A 40 1.60 20.15 -14.11
C SER A 40 2.20 20.56 -15.46
N ALA A 41 3.17 19.81 -15.98
CA ALA A 41 3.79 20.10 -17.27
C ALA A 41 2.81 19.96 -18.44
N GLN A 42 1.96 18.93 -18.44
CA GLN A 42 0.96 18.71 -19.47
C GLN A 42 -0.10 19.84 -19.48
N MET A 43 -0.65 20.18 -18.31
CA MET A 43 -1.68 21.21 -18.18
C MET A 43 -1.17 22.60 -18.56
N GLN A 44 0.05 22.97 -18.14
CA GLN A 44 0.64 24.28 -18.42
C GLN A 44 1.05 24.45 -19.90
N HIS A 45 1.39 23.35 -20.59
CA HIS A 45 2.05 23.42 -21.90
C HIS A 45 1.24 22.82 -23.07
N GLY A 46 -0.08 22.79 -22.96
CA GLY A 46 -0.98 22.60 -24.11
C GLY A 46 -2.06 21.54 -23.93
N LEU A 47 -1.85 20.55 -23.05
CA LEU A 47 -2.76 19.41 -22.93
C LEU A 47 -4.12 19.77 -22.33
N ARG A 48 -4.22 20.90 -21.62
CA ARG A 48 -5.50 21.47 -21.19
C ARG A 48 -6.48 21.69 -22.36
N HIS A 49 -5.96 21.96 -23.55
CA HIS A 49 -6.74 22.16 -24.78
C HIS A 49 -6.51 21.02 -25.80
N GLY A 50 -5.90 19.91 -25.39
CA GLY A 50 -5.55 18.79 -26.29
C GLY A 50 -4.40 19.07 -27.26
N ASP A 51 -3.64 20.15 -27.11
CA ASP A 51 -2.55 20.48 -28.04
C ASP A 51 -1.26 19.70 -27.72
N TYR A 52 -1.17 18.49 -28.28
CA TYR A 52 0.02 17.65 -28.17
C TYR A 52 1.23 18.23 -28.90
N THR A 53 1.06 18.99 -29.97
CA THR A 53 2.18 19.58 -30.72
C THR A 53 2.92 20.60 -29.87
N ARG A 54 2.19 21.45 -29.13
CA ARG A 54 2.75 22.42 -28.18
C ARG A 54 3.47 21.73 -27.04
N TYR A 55 2.88 20.69 -26.46
CA TYR A 55 3.53 19.92 -25.39
C TYR A 55 4.83 19.25 -25.87
N ARG A 56 4.85 18.67 -27.08
CA ARG A 56 6.06 18.10 -27.70
C ARG A 56 7.17 19.15 -27.90
N ARG A 57 6.82 20.37 -28.33
CA ARG A 57 7.76 21.49 -28.48
C ARG A 57 8.35 21.88 -27.12
N TYR A 58 7.51 21.96 -26.09
CA TYR A 58 7.95 22.18 -24.72
C TYR A 58 8.94 21.11 -24.25
N CYS A 59 8.60 19.81 -24.39
CA CYS A 59 9.50 18.72 -24.01
C CYS A 59 10.84 18.81 -24.74
N THR A 60 10.82 19.19 -26.03
CA THR A 60 12.05 19.39 -26.82
C THR A 60 12.91 20.54 -26.27
N ALA A 61 12.29 21.69 -25.95
CA ALA A 61 12.99 22.82 -25.36
C ALA A 61 13.53 22.50 -23.95
N ARG A 62 12.74 21.82 -23.12
CA ARG A 62 13.13 21.39 -21.78
C ARG A 62 14.30 20.41 -21.83
N LEU A 63 14.25 19.41 -22.72
CA LEU A 63 15.38 18.50 -22.96
C LEU A 63 16.64 19.26 -23.36
N ARG A 64 16.55 20.22 -24.29
CA ARG A 64 17.70 21.04 -24.70
C ARG A 64 18.33 21.78 -23.52
N ARG A 65 17.51 22.37 -22.63
CA ARG A 65 17.99 23.05 -21.42
C ARG A 65 18.65 22.07 -20.45
N LEU A 66 18.05 20.89 -20.22
CA LEU A 66 18.60 19.85 -19.34
C LEU A 66 19.95 19.32 -19.85
N TYR A 67 20.04 19.00 -21.15
CA TYR A 67 21.31 18.57 -21.76
C TYR A 67 22.40 19.64 -21.62
N LYS A 68 22.05 20.92 -21.76
CA LYS A 68 23.00 22.04 -21.58
C LYS A 68 23.41 22.22 -20.12
N SER A 69 22.47 22.17 -19.18
CA SER A 69 22.74 22.35 -17.75
C SER A 69 23.57 21.21 -17.15
N LEU A 70 23.35 19.98 -17.63
CA LEU A 70 24.10 18.79 -17.23
C LEU A 70 25.43 18.63 -17.98
N LYS A 71 25.74 19.54 -18.93
CA LYS A 71 26.89 19.42 -19.85
C LYS A 71 26.94 18.04 -20.56
N PHE A 72 25.77 17.42 -20.77
CA PHE A 72 25.60 16.06 -21.29
C PHE A 72 25.25 16.05 -22.78
N THR A 73 25.80 16.96 -23.58
CA THR A 73 25.50 17.05 -25.02
C THR A 73 26.19 15.94 -25.82
N HIS A 74 25.54 15.47 -26.89
CA HIS A 74 26.04 14.42 -27.80
C HIS A 74 27.14 14.90 -28.77
N GLY A 75 28.06 15.75 -28.30
CA GLY A 75 29.10 16.39 -29.12
C GLY A 75 28.67 17.73 -29.73
N ARG A 76 29.66 18.53 -30.17
CA ARG A 76 29.49 19.72 -31.01
C ARG A 76 30.00 19.35 -32.41
N GLY A 77 29.14 19.38 -33.43
CA GLY A 77 29.48 18.91 -34.77
C GLY A 77 29.11 17.44 -35.00
N LYS A 78 30.08 16.51 -34.84
CA LYS A 78 29.83 15.07 -35.02
C LYS A 78 29.02 14.49 -33.87
N TYR A 79 27.98 13.74 -34.20
CA TYR A 79 27.09 13.11 -33.23
C TYR A 79 27.80 11.94 -32.51
N ASN A 80 28.03 12.11 -31.21
CA ASN A 80 28.56 11.08 -30.32
C ASN A 80 27.50 10.73 -29.27
N LYS A 81 26.83 9.58 -29.45
CA LYS A 81 25.78 9.13 -28.55
C LYS A 81 26.37 8.87 -27.16
N ARG A 82 25.88 9.62 -26.17
CA ARG A 82 26.17 9.38 -24.75
C ARG A 82 25.01 8.58 -24.16
N ALA A 83 25.29 7.38 -23.68
CA ALA A 83 24.29 6.54 -23.03
C ALA A 83 24.03 7.03 -21.60
N ILE A 84 22.78 6.96 -21.17
CA ILE A 84 22.40 7.21 -19.78
C ILE A 84 22.43 5.85 -19.09
N THR A 85 23.45 5.63 -18.26
CA THR A 85 23.62 4.44 -17.42
C THR A 85 23.59 4.83 -15.95
N GLU A 86 23.54 3.87 -15.05
CA GLU A 86 23.50 4.11 -13.60
C GLU A 86 24.64 5.00 -13.10
N ALA A 87 25.86 4.81 -13.62
CA ALA A 87 27.02 5.63 -13.28
C ALA A 87 26.90 7.10 -13.75
N THR A 88 26.07 7.36 -14.77
CA THR A 88 25.84 8.74 -15.26
C THR A 88 24.81 9.50 -14.45
N VAL A 89 23.99 8.81 -13.64
CA VAL A 89 22.94 9.45 -12.83
C VAL A 89 23.56 9.99 -11.55
N THR A 90 24.14 11.19 -11.65
CA THR A 90 24.69 11.93 -10.51
C THR A 90 23.72 12.95 -9.91
N ASP A 91 22.64 13.26 -10.64
CA ASP A 91 21.68 14.33 -10.31
C ASP A 91 20.26 13.91 -10.75
N VAL A 92 19.25 14.31 -9.98
CA VAL A 92 17.81 14.19 -10.29
C VAL A 92 17.48 14.63 -11.72
N ARG A 93 18.18 15.65 -12.23
CA ARG A 93 18.00 16.15 -13.60
C ARG A 93 18.24 15.10 -14.69
N PHE A 94 19.05 14.07 -14.44
CA PHE A 94 19.19 12.93 -15.36
C PHE A 94 17.93 12.07 -15.41
N LEU A 95 17.23 11.88 -14.29
CA LEU A 95 15.94 11.19 -14.27
C LEU A 95 14.88 12.00 -15.03
N HIS A 96 14.85 13.33 -14.84
CA HIS A 96 14.01 14.22 -15.65
C HIS A 96 14.34 14.12 -17.15
N LEU A 97 15.62 14.02 -17.52
CA LEU A 97 16.04 13.87 -18.91
C LEU A 97 15.39 12.63 -19.54
N VAL A 98 15.46 11.48 -18.86
CA VAL A 98 14.86 10.23 -19.34
C VAL A 98 13.33 10.37 -19.42
N LEU A 99 12.68 10.90 -18.38
CA LEU A 99 11.23 11.13 -18.34
C LEU A 99 10.75 11.99 -19.51
N TYR A 100 11.37 13.16 -19.73
CA TYR A 100 11.00 14.05 -20.84
C TYR A 100 11.32 13.47 -22.22
N THR A 101 12.29 12.54 -22.34
CA THR A 101 12.49 11.82 -23.61
C THR A 101 11.37 10.83 -23.91
N ALA A 102 10.83 10.16 -22.90
CA ALA A 102 9.66 9.31 -23.02
C ALA A 102 8.42 10.16 -23.38
N GLU A 103 8.17 11.24 -22.64
CA GLU A 103 7.02 12.14 -22.84
C GLU A 103 7.01 12.78 -24.22
N ARG A 104 8.16 13.22 -24.73
CA ARG A 104 8.24 13.75 -26.10
C ARG A 104 7.85 12.71 -27.14
N ALA A 105 8.21 11.44 -26.94
CA ALA A 105 7.86 10.36 -27.85
C ALA A 105 6.36 10.00 -27.75
N TRP A 106 5.82 9.94 -26.53
CA TRP A 106 4.41 9.72 -26.26
C TRP A 106 3.53 10.84 -26.86
N SER A 107 3.85 12.10 -26.58
CA SER A 107 3.15 13.26 -27.11
C SER A 107 3.12 13.29 -28.65
N HIS A 108 4.22 12.88 -29.29
CA HIS A 108 4.25 12.75 -30.75
C HIS A 108 3.38 11.60 -31.26
N ALA A 109 3.24 10.50 -30.50
CA ALA A 109 2.29 9.45 -30.85
C ALA A 109 0.85 9.94 -30.74
N MET A 110 0.52 10.65 -29.65
CA MET A 110 -0.83 11.19 -29.41
C MET A 110 -1.23 12.26 -30.41
N GLU A 111 -0.30 13.13 -30.83
CA GLU A 111 -0.51 14.09 -31.94
C GLU A 111 -0.92 13.40 -33.24
N LYS A 112 -0.39 12.20 -33.50
CA LYS A 112 -0.76 11.40 -34.69
C LYS A 112 -2.04 10.60 -34.50
N ARG A 113 -2.47 10.40 -33.26
CA ARG A 113 -3.74 9.75 -32.92
C ARG A 113 -4.93 10.69 -33.06
N GLN A 114 -4.75 11.96 -32.70
CA GLN A 114 -5.79 12.99 -32.68
C GLN A 114 -6.15 13.60 -34.05
N LEU A 115 -5.65 13.04 -35.15
CA LEU A 115 -5.99 13.57 -36.46
C LEU A 115 -7.50 13.37 -36.74
N PRO A 116 -8.18 14.33 -37.38
CA PRO A 116 -9.63 14.26 -37.63
C PRO A 116 -10.05 13.05 -38.46
N ASP A 117 -9.16 12.60 -39.36
CA ASP A 117 -9.34 11.39 -40.15
C ASP A 117 -8.79 10.17 -39.42
N GLU A 118 -9.45 9.01 -39.57
CA GLU A 118 -8.94 7.75 -39.04
C GLU A 118 -7.49 7.53 -39.51
N PRO A 119 -6.53 7.21 -38.60
CA PRO A 119 -5.13 7.11 -38.98
C PRO A 119 -4.95 6.06 -40.08
N SER A 120 -4.46 6.48 -41.25
CA SER A 120 -4.06 5.55 -42.30
C SER A 120 -3.11 4.48 -41.75
N ALA A 121 -3.09 3.28 -42.33
CA ALA A 121 -2.24 2.18 -41.85
C ALA A 121 -0.77 2.59 -41.65
N ARG A 122 -0.23 3.47 -42.52
CA ARG A 122 1.12 4.02 -42.41
C ARG A 122 1.29 4.95 -41.20
N GLN A 123 0.31 5.82 -40.93
CA GLN A 123 0.30 6.68 -39.75
C GLN A 123 0.19 5.86 -38.47
N ARG A 124 -0.62 4.80 -38.47
CA ARG A 124 -0.73 3.85 -37.36
C ARG A 124 0.60 3.15 -37.06
N ILE A 125 1.30 2.65 -38.08
CA ILE A 125 2.66 2.06 -37.91
C ILE A 125 3.62 3.08 -37.29
N TYR A 126 3.57 4.33 -37.73
CA TYR A 126 4.41 5.41 -37.21
C TYR A 126 4.09 5.73 -35.73
N LEU A 127 2.80 5.85 -35.39
CA LEU A 127 2.30 6.04 -34.03
C LEU A 127 2.80 4.94 -33.11
N ILE A 128 2.62 3.67 -33.51
CA ILE A 128 3.10 2.51 -32.74
C ILE A 128 4.62 2.57 -32.58
N GLY A 129 5.36 2.93 -33.63
CA GLY A 129 6.81 3.12 -33.56
C GLY A 129 7.24 4.20 -32.56
N ARG A 130 6.45 5.27 -32.42
CA ARG A 130 6.67 6.33 -31.42
C ARG A 130 6.35 5.85 -30.00
N LEU A 131 5.28 5.08 -29.81
CA LEU A 131 4.96 4.46 -28.52
C LEU A 131 6.00 3.43 -28.08
N ARG A 132 6.53 2.60 -28.99
CA ARG A 132 7.64 1.67 -28.67
C ARG A 132 8.85 2.43 -28.14
N LYS A 133 9.14 3.60 -28.73
CA LYS A 133 10.21 4.47 -28.26
C LYS A 133 9.88 5.04 -26.88
N ALA A 134 8.65 5.49 -26.63
CA ALA A 134 8.23 5.96 -25.31
C ALA A 134 8.39 4.87 -24.24
N VAL A 135 7.93 3.65 -24.52
CA VAL A 135 8.08 2.49 -23.63
C VAL A 135 9.55 2.19 -23.32
N LYS A 136 10.43 2.19 -24.32
CA LYS A 136 11.87 1.96 -24.12
C LYS A 136 12.50 2.97 -23.15
N TRP A 137 12.08 4.24 -23.22
CA TRP A 137 12.57 5.26 -22.29
C TRP A 137 11.90 5.16 -20.93
N ALA A 138 10.61 4.84 -20.86
CA ALA A 138 9.89 4.62 -19.61
C ALA A 138 10.43 3.40 -18.83
N THR A 139 10.82 2.33 -19.52
CA THR A 139 11.46 1.16 -18.89
C THR A 139 12.83 1.52 -18.34
N LEU A 140 13.62 2.29 -19.08
CA LEU A 140 14.91 2.78 -18.59
C LEU A 140 14.73 3.72 -17.39
N PHE A 141 13.71 4.60 -17.42
CA PHE A 141 13.38 5.48 -16.30
C PHE A 141 13.04 4.68 -15.04
N SER A 142 12.18 3.68 -15.15
CA SER A 142 11.81 2.79 -14.04
C SER A 142 13.02 2.02 -13.48
N GLN A 143 13.90 1.50 -14.35
CA GLN A 143 15.14 0.84 -13.92
C GLN A 143 16.06 1.77 -13.13
N LEU A 144 16.30 2.98 -13.63
CA LEU A 144 17.15 3.96 -12.95
C LEU A 144 16.53 4.43 -11.63
N CYS A 145 15.21 4.62 -11.57
CA CYS A 145 14.50 4.99 -10.33
C CYS A 145 14.50 3.84 -9.31
N SER A 146 14.52 2.57 -9.74
CA SER A 146 14.63 1.44 -8.81
C SER A 146 15.99 1.38 -8.10
N ILE A 147 17.05 1.96 -8.69
CA ILE A 147 18.41 1.91 -8.15
C ILE A 147 18.75 3.20 -7.41
N LYS A 148 18.37 4.35 -7.98
CA LYS A 148 18.76 5.68 -7.48
C LYS A 148 17.61 6.48 -6.86
N GLY A 149 16.37 6.05 -7.04
CA GLY A 149 15.19 6.72 -6.50
C GLY A 149 14.81 6.25 -5.10
N ASP A 150 14.07 7.07 -4.37
CA ASP A 150 13.37 6.65 -3.15
C ASP A 150 12.26 5.62 -3.47
N SER A 151 11.73 4.99 -2.42
CA SER A 151 10.70 3.94 -2.54
C SER A 151 9.50 4.47 -3.35
N ARG A 152 9.07 5.70 -3.06
CA ARG A 152 7.95 6.37 -3.74
C ARG A 152 8.22 6.64 -5.23
N THR A 153 9.33 7.26 -5.58
CA THR A 153 9.71 7.54 -6.97
C THR A 153 9.85 6.25 -7.76
N SER A 154 10.37 5.19 -7.14
CA SER A 154 10.50 3.89 -7.80
C SER A 154 9.14 3.29 -8.18
N LEU A 155 8.14 3.40 -7.29
CA LEU A 155 6.75 2.97 -7.54
C LEU A 155 6.06 3.83 -8.60
N GLU A 156 6.16 5.15 -8.49
CA GLU A 156 5.56 6.06 -9.47
C GLU A 156 6.17 5.86 -10.88
N ALA A 157 7.48 5.61 -10.95
CA ALA A 157 8.17 5.30 -12.20
C ALA A 157 7.74 3.95 -12.78
N GLU A 158 7.48 2.95 -11.93
CA GLU A 158 6.93 1.66 -12.34
C GLU A 158 5.50 1.80 -12.88
N ALA A 159 4.62 2.53 -12.18
CA ALA A 159 3.27 2.83 -12.64
C ALA A 159 3.25 3.57 -13.99
N TYR A 160 4.15 4.54 -14.17
CA TYR A 160 4.33 5.24 -15.44
C TYR A 160 4.81 4.30 -16.56
N SER A 161 5.76 3.42 -16.28
CA SER A 161 6.25 2.40 -17.22
C SER A 161 5.13 1.42 -17.63
N SER A 162 4.35 0.93 -16.66
CA SER A 162 3.18 0.07 -16.90
C SER A 162 2.13 0.78 -17.73
N TYR A 163 1.81 2.05 -17.45
CA TYR A 163 0.90 2.85 -18.28
C TYR A 163 1.37 2.95 -19.74
N MET A 164 2.66 3.25 -19.95
CA MET A 164 3.22 3.38 -21.30
C MET A 164 3.19 2.05 -22.06
N LYS A 165 3.49 0.94 -21.38
CA LYS A 165 3.39 -0.42 -21.93
C LYS A 165 1.96 -0.79 -22.29
N GLY A 166 1.00 -0.53 -21.39
CA GLY A 166 -0.42 -0.73 -21.63
C GLY A 166 -0.90 0.05 -22.84
N SER A 167 -0.52 1.33 -22.94
CA SER A 167 -0.86 2.19 -24.09
C SER A 167 -0.30 1.67 -25.41
N LEU A 168 0.93 1.12 -25.42
CA LEU A 168 1.51 0.52 -26.61
C LEU A 168 0.75 -0.73 -27.06
N LEU A 169 0.42 -1.62 -26.14
CA LEU A 169 -0.29 -2.87 -26.44
C LEU A 169 -1.73 -2.60 -26.90
N PHE A 170 -2.39 -1.63 -26.26
CA PHE A 170 -3.70 -1.15 -26.63
C PHE A 170 -3.74 -0.69 -28.09
N GLU A 171 -2.81 0.14 -28.53
CA GLU A 171 -2.75 0.67 -29.91
C GLU A 171 -2.30 -0.39 -30.94
N GLN A 172 -1.69 -1.48 -30.49
CA GLN A 172 -1.33 -2.62 -31.35
C GLN A 172 -2.50 -3.57 -31.63
N ASP A 173 -3.63 -3.43 -30.94
CA ASP A 173 -4.75 -4.37 -30.94
C ASP A 173 -4.32 -5.84 -30.69
N LYS A 174 -3.27 -6.03 -29.88
CA LYS A 174 -2.68 -7.35 -29.60
C LYS A 174 -2.50 -7.54 -28.10
N ASN A 175 -2.69 -8.78 -27.64
CA ASN A 175 -2.45 -9.21 -26.26
C ASN A 175 -3.19 -8.32 -25.24
N TRP A 176 -4.52 -8.27 -25.38
CA TRP A 176 -5.41 -7.51 -24.51
C TRP A 176 -5.22 -7.86 -23.03
N ASP A 177 -4.92 -9.13 -22.72
CA ASP A 177 -4.64 -9.60 -21.36
C ASP A 177 -3.43 -8.88 -20.76
N THR A 178 -2.32 -8.82 -21.50
CA THR A 178 -1.11 -8.14 -21.03
C THR A 178 -1.35 -6.63 -20.90
N ALA A 179 -2.11 -6.03 -21.82
CA ALA A 179 -2.50 -4.62 -21.72
C ALA A 179 -3.33 -4.36 -20.45
N LEU A 180 -4.32 -5.22 -20.17
CA LEU A 180 -5.19 -5.15 -19.01
C LEU A 180 -4.38 -5.24 -17.71
N VAL A 181 -3.45 -6.19 -17.61
CA VAL A 181 -2.57 -6.35 -16.44
C VAL A 181 -1.74 -5.10 -16.20
N ASN A 182 -1.15 -4.52 -17.25
CA ASN A 182 -0.37 -3.29 -17.12
C ASN A 182 -1.22 -2.09 -16.69
N PHE A 183 -2.45 -1.95 -17.22
CA PHE A 183 -3.36 -0.88 -16.78
C PHE A 183 -3.87 -1.09 -15.35
N LYS A 184 -4.22 -2.32 -14.96
CA LYS A 184 -4.63 -2.64 -13.58
C LYS A 184 -3.49 -2.39 -12.58
N SER A 185 -2.26 -2.80 -12.93
CA SER A 185 -1.07 -2.51 -12.12
C SER A 185 -0.88 -0.99 -11.93
N ALA A 186 -0.92 -0.21 -13.02
CA ALA A 186 -0.83 1.25 -12.92
C ALA A 186 -1.97 1.85 -12.09
N ARG A 187 -3.22 1.38 -12.27
CA ARG A 187 -4.40 1.83 -11.52
C ARG A 187 -4.19 1.64 -10.01
N ALA A 188 -3.78 0.44 -9.60
CA ALA A 188 -3.61 0.13 -8.18
C ALA A 188 -2.48 0.91 -7.52
N VAL A 189 -1.38 1.19 -8.23
CA VAL A 189 -0.35 2.09 -7.67
C VAL A 189 -0.93 3.46 -7.39
N TYR A 190 -1.62 4.07 -8.37
CA TYR A 190 -2.18 5.40 -8.17
C TYR A 190 -3.31 5.42 -7.13
N GLU A 191 -4.12 4.37 -7.07
CA GLU A 191 -5.16 4.21 -6.05
C GLU A 191 -4.56 4.18 -4.63
N GLU A 192 -3.49 3.42 -4.42
CA GLU A 192 -2.81 3.36 -3.13
C GLU A 192 -2.02 4.64 -2.80
N LEU A 193 -1.32 5.22 -3.78
CA LEU A 193 -0.65 6.51 -3.58
C LEU A 193 -1.62 7.64 -3.26
N GLY A 194 -2.86 7.54 -3.74
CA GLY A 194 -3.94 8.48 -3.45
C GLY A 194 -4.48 8.38 -2.02
N LYS A 195 -4.30 7.25 -1.31
CA LYS A 195 -4.75 7.11 0.09
C LYS A 195 -3.85 7.86 1.07
N TYR A 196 -2.55 7.85 0.82
CA TYR A 196 -1.54 8.36 1.75
C TYR A 196 -0.84 9.65 1.29
N GLY A 197 -1.25 10.23 0.16
CA GLY A 197 -0.71 11.48 -0.36
C GLY A 197 -1.40 12.73 0.18
N ASP A 198 -0.73 13.89 0.06
CA ASP A 198 -1.33 15.22 0.28
C ASP A 198 -2.57 15.44 -0.60
N LEU A 199 -3.46 16.36 -0.21
CA LEU A 199 -4.73 16.63 -0.92
C LEU A 199 -4.55 16.81 -2.45
N GLU A 200 -3.52 17.53 -2.88
CA GLU A 200 -3.20 17.70 -4.30
C GLU A 200 -2.85 16.36 -4.98
N ASN A 201 -2.04 15.52 -4.32
CA ASN A 201 -1.68 14.20 -4.81
C ASN A 201 -2.89 13.26 -4.86
N GLN A 202 -3.81 13.35 -3.89
CA GLN A 202 -5.05 12.56 -3.89
C GLN A 202 -5.90 12.88 -5.11
N VAL A 203 -6.10 14.18 -5.40
CA VAL A 203 -6.87 14.63 -6.56
C VAL A 203 -6.22 14.17 -7.86
N LEU A 204 -4.90 14.35 -8.01
CA LEU A 204 -4.15 13.92 -9.20
C LEU A 204 -4.21 12.41 -9.41
N CYS A 205 -4.08 11.63 -8.34
CA CYS A 205 -4.19 10.17 -8.39
C CYS A 205 -5.60 9.73 -8.81
N ARG A 206 -6.65 10.36 -8.26
CA ARG A 206 -8.04 10.07 -8.62
C ARG A 206 -8.30 10.36 -10.10
N GLU A 207 -7.92 11.55 -10.58
CA GLU A 207 -8.02 11.90 -12.00
C GLU A 207 -7.29 10.89 -12.89
N ARG A 208 -6.11 10.42 -12.44
CA ARG A 208 -5.33 9.44 -13.18
C ARG A 208 -6.00 8.06 -13.23
N VAL A 209 -6.64 7.63 -12.15
CA VAL A 209 -7.41 6.38 -12.11
C VAL A 209 -8.63 6.47 -13.02
N GLU A 210 -9.36 7.59 -13.00
CA GLU A 210 -10.50 7.84 -13.88
C GLU A 210 -10.12 7.83 -15.37
N GLU A 211 -8.94 8.36 -15.72
CA GLU A 211 -8.40 8.29 -17.09
C GLU A 211 -8.10 6.88 -17.58
N LEU A 212 -7.72 5.97 -16.68
CA LEU A 212 -7.39 4.58 -17.02
C LEU A 212 -8.64 3.71 -17.23
N GLU A 213 -9.75 4.07 -16.59
CA GLU A 213 -10.95 3.24 -16.50
C GLU A 213 -11.60 2.93 -17.88
N PRO A 214 -11.69 3.87 -18.84
CA PRO A 214 -12.18 3.55 -20.18
C PRO A 214 -11.30 2.51 -20.91
N SER A 215 -9.98 2.61 -20.77
CA SER A 215 -9.04 1.66 -21.39
C SER A 215 -9.13 0.28 -20.76
N ILE A 216 -9.27 0.21 -19.43
CA ILE A 216 -9.47 -1.05 -18.69
C ILE A 216 -10.76 -1.73 -19.14
N ARG A 217 -11.89 -1.01 -19.14
CA ARG A 217 -13.19 -1.54 -19.58
C ARG A 217 -13.16 -2.02 -21.02
N TYR A 218 -12.50 -1.28 -21.91
CA TYR A 218 -12.35 -1.70 -23.30
C TYR A 218 -11.54 -3.00 -23.43
N CYS A 219 -10.40 -3.11 -22.73
CA CYS A 219 -9.62 -4.35 -22.70
C CYS A 219 -10.46 -5.53 -22.19
N MET A 220 -11.23 -5.35 -21.11
CA MET A 220 -12.10 -6.39 -20.55
C MET A 220 -13.17 -6.85 -21.53
N HIS A 221 -13.82 -5.90 -22.22
CA HIS A 221 -14.82 -6.21 -23.23
C HIS A 221 -14.21 -7.01 -24.39
N LYS A 222 -12.98 -6.67 -24.83
CA LYS A 222 -12.29 -7.39 -25.91
C LYS A 222 -11.83 -8.80 -25.52
N ILE A 223 -11.57 -9.05 -24.23
CA ILE A 223 -11.22 -10.38 -23.71
C ILE A 223 -12.49 -11.23 -23.50
N GLY A 224 -13.68 -10.63 -23.50
CA GLY A 224 -14.95 -11.33 -23.24
C GLY A 224 -15.33 -11.40 -21.75
N GLN A 225 -14.70 -10.60 -20.90
CA GLN A 225 -15.02 -10.49 -19.46
C GLN A 225 -16.17 -9.51 -19.18
N SER A 226 -17.15 -9.40 -20.09
CA SER A 226 -18.14 -8.31 -20.13
C SER A 226 -19.16 -8.29 -18.98
N ASN A 227 -19.13 -9.25 -18.06
CA ASN A 227 -20.15 -9.39 -17.00
C ASN A 227 -19.63 -9.20 -15.56
N LEU A 228 -18.37 -8.79 -15.36
CA LEU A 228 -17.84 -8.55 -14.02
C LEU A 228 -18.01 -7.08 -13.64
N ARG A 229 -18.72 -6.84 -12.53
CA ARG A 229 -18.89 -5.51 -11.94
C ARG A 229 -17.51 -4.92 -11.65
N THR A 230 -17.36 -3.60 -11.79
CA THR A 230 -16.13 -2.83 -11.47
C THR A 230 -15.56 -3.12 -10.07
N SER A 231 -16.36 -3.71 -9.16
CA SER A 231 -15.94 -4.21 -7.85
C SER A 231 -14.98 -5.41 -7.88
N ASP A 232 -14.97 -6.22 -8.94
CA ASP A 232 -14.05 -7.36 -9.08
C ASP A 232 -12.69 -6.97 -9.68
N LEU A 233 -12.51 -5.68 -9.98
CA LEU A 233 -11.29 -5.08 -10.51
C LEU A 233 -10.13 -5.00 -9.49
N LEU A 234 -10.37 -5.46 -8.25
CA LEU A 234 -9.41 -5.57 -7.16
C LEU A 234 -8.62 -6.90 -7.16
N GLN A 235 -8.84 -7.80 -8.12
CA GLN A 235 -8.02 -9.01 -8.32
C GLN A 235 -6.62 -8.67 -8.86
N ILE A 236 -5.80 -8.03 -8.04
CA ILE A 236 -4.34 -8.09 -8.13
C ILE A 236 -3.82 -9.21 -7.21
N GLY A 237 -4.67 -9.73 -6.33
CA GLY A 237 -4.34 -10.82 -5.41
C GLY A 237 -4.11 -12.19 -6.06
N GLU A 238 -4.53 -12.41 -7.31
CA GLU A 238 -4.53 -13.74 -7.94
C GLU A 238 -3.41 -13.93 -8.99
N MET A 239 -2.61 -12.90 -9.28
CA MET A 239 -1.47 -13.05 -10.18
C MET A 239 -0.20 -13.31 -9.37
N GLU A 240 0.27 -14.56 -9.34
CA GLU A 240 1.52 -14.91 -8.64
C GLU A 240 2.73 -14.71 -9.56
N GLY A 241 3.79 -14.08 -9.05
CA GLY A 241 5.05 -13.92 -9.77
C GLY A 241 6.09 -13.07 -9.03
N PRO A 242 7.41 -13.36 -9.19
CA PRO A 242 8.47 -12.67 -8.45
C PRO A 242 8.50 -11.15 -8.63
N ALA A 243 8.07 -10.67 -9.81
CA ALA A 243 7.98 -9.25 -10.10
C ALA A 243 6.82 -8.56 -9.33
N LEU A 244 5.71 -9.27 -9.11
CA LEU A 244 4.60 -8.75 -8.32
C LEU A 244 4.92 -8.74 -6.83
N ASP A 245 5.71 -9.70 -6.33
CA ASP A 245 6.13 -9.71 -4.93
C ASP A 245 7.09 -8.57 -4.61
N LEU A 246 8.03 -8.29 -5.51
CA LEU A 246 8.88 -7.10 -5.40
C LEU A 246 8.04 -5.80 -5.43
N PHE A 247 7.02 -5.77 -6.29
CA PHE A 247 6.08 -4.66 -6.36
C PHE A 247 5.28 -4.49 -5.07
N LYS A 248 4.73 -5.58 -4.50
CA LYS A 248 4.02 -5.59 -3.21
C LYS A 248 4.92 -5.10 -2.08
N ALA A 249 6.18 -5.56 -2.04
CA ALA A 249 7.15 -5.13 -1.03
C ALA A 249 7.48 -3.64 -1.13
N LYS A 250 7.64 -3.10 -2.36
CA LYS A 250 7.85 -1.66 -2.57
C LYS A 250 6.62 -0.85 -2.16
N LEU A 251 5.43 -1.33 -2.50
CA LEU A 251 4.17 -0.72 -2.10
C LEU A 251 4.04 -0.68 -0.57
N GLU A 252 4.35 -1.79 0.10
CA GLU A 252 4.36 -1.87 1.55
C GLU A 252 5.38 -0.92 2.18
N ALA A 253 6.57 -0.79 1.61
CA ALA A 253 7.58 0.16 2.07
C ALA A 253 7.09 1.62 1.98
N VAL A 254 6.46 2.02 0.87
CA VAL A 254 5.91 3.37 0.70
C VAL A 254 4.73 3.61 1.64
N MET A 255 3.86 2.62 1.82
CA MET A 255 2.79 2.71 2.81
C MET A 255 3.35 2.85 4.23
N ALA A 256 4.40 2.10 4.59
CA ALA A 256 5.04 2.19 5.89
C ALA A 256 5.70 3.57 6.12
N GLU A 257 6.38 4.11 5.10
CA GLU A 257 6.95 5.46 5.14
C GLU A 257 5.86 6.53 5.34
N ALA A 258 4.77 6.45 4.57
CA ALA A 258 3.67 7.41 4.68
C ALA A 258 2.91 7.28 6.02
N ARG A 259 2.68 6.06 6.50
CA ARG A 259 2.11 5.83 7.84
C ARG A 259 3.02 6.35 8.94
N THR A 260 4.33 6.25 8.79
CA THR A 260 5.29 6.82 9.76
C THR A 260 5.18 8.35 9.80
N GLN A 261 5.02 9.00 8.63
CA GLN A 261 4.79 10.44 8.56
C GLN A 261 3.45 10.84 9.18
N GLN A 262 2.39 10.10 8.91
CA GLN A 262 1.06 10.36 9.48
C GLN A 262 1.03 10.10 10.99
N ALA A 263 1.65 9.01 11.45
CA ALA A 263 1.78 8.65 12.86
C ALA A 263 2.59 9.67 13.66
N ALA A 264 3.49 10.43 13.03
CA ALA A 264 4.21 11.53 13.69
C ALA A 264 3.24 12.58 14.27
N SER A 265 2.09 12.80 13.64
CA SER A 265 1.05 13.75 14.09
C SER A 265 0.07 13.17 15.12
N MET A 266 -0.07 11.85 15.20
CA MET A 266 -0.93 11.20 16.19
C MET A 266 -0.16 10.96 17.49
N THR A 267 -0.33 11.84 18.47
CA THR A 267 0.34 11.71 19.78
C THR A 267 -0.50 11.00 20.83
N GLU A 268 -1.78 10.73 20.55
CA GLU A 268 -2.74 10.24 21.53
C GLU A 268 -3.66 9.18 20.92
N PHE A 269 -4.09 8.23 21.76
CA PHE A 269 -5.11 7.23 21.47
C PHE A 269 -6.37 7.52 22.29
N HIS A 270 -7.51 7.57 21.62
CA HIS A 270 -8.80 7.84 22.25
C HIS A 270 -9.58 6.54 22.42
N TRP A 271 -9.93 6.19 23.66
CA TRP A 271 -10.78 5.04 23.97
C TRP A 271 -11.70 5.37 25.15
N LEU A 272 -13.01 5.17 24.96
CA LEU A 272 -14.06 5.49 25.94
C LEU A 272 -13.84 6.88 26.59
N GLY A 273 -13.80 7.93 25.77
CA GLY A 273 -13.66 9.31 26.25
C GLY A 273 -12.29 9.66 26.86
N HIS A 274 -11.40 8.68 27.03
CA HIS A 274 -10.06 8.87 27.59
C HIS A 274 -8.99 9.00 26.52
N ARG A 275 -8.00 9.84 26.82
CA ARG A 275 -6.85 10.13 25.96
C ARG A 275 -5.63 9.47 26.58
N PHE A 276 -5.01 8.55 25.86
CA PHE A 276 -3.79 7.87 26.26
C PHE A 276 -2.62 8.39 25.42
N PRO A 277 -1.59 9.00 26.01
CA PRO A 277 -0.44 9.46 25.26
C PRO A 277 0.35 8.28 24.68
N ILE A 278 0.80 8.39 23.44
CA ILE A 278 1.63 7.37 22.78
C ILE A 278 3.00 7.96 22.44
N SER A 279 3.98 7.68 23.29
CA SER A 279 5.36 8.14 23.10
C SER A 279 6.10 7.34 22.01
N ASN A 280 5.86 6.02 21.94
CA ASN A 280 6.57 5.13 21.02
C ASN A 280 6.04 5.26 19.59
N ALA A 281 6.93 5.61 18.65
CA ALA A 281 6.60 5.73 17.23
C ALA A 281 6.10 4.42 16.60
N LYS A 282 6.63 3.26 17.02
CA LYS A 282 6.21 1.95 16.50
C LYS A 282 4.77 1.65 16.90
N THR A 283 4.43 1.85 18.18
CA THR A 283 3.07 1.71 18.69
C THR A 283 2.08 2.61 17.94
N ARG A 284 2.46 3.86 17.65
CA ARG A 284 1.64 4.78 16.85
C ARG A 284 1.36 4.25 15.44
N VAL A 285 2.38 3.76 14.74
CA VAL A 285 2.23 3.21 13.39
C VAL A 285 1.33 1.98 13.38
N SER A 286 1.49 1.07 14.34
CA SER A 286 0.67 -0.16 14.43
C SER A 286 -0.80 0.14 14.77
N ILE A 287 -1.06 1.08 15.70
CA ILE A 287 -2.43 1.51 16.01
C ILE A 287 -3.08 2.22 14.82
N LEU A 288 -2.35 3.12 14.16
CA LEU A 288 -2.84 3.84 12.98
C LEU A 288 -3.19 2.85 11.84
N LYS A 289 -2.32 1.86 11.59
CA LYS A 289 -2.58 0.78 10.63
C LYS A 289 -3.86 0.02 10.96
N ALA A 290 -4.11 -0.28 12.25
CA ALA A 290 -5.34 -0.95 12.66
C ALA A 290 -6.58 -0.08 12.46
N GLN A 291 -6.52 1.21 12.82
CA GLN A 291 -7.64 2.15 12.62
C GLN A 291 -7.98 2.40 11.14
N GLU A 292 -6.97 2.41 10.25
CA GLU A 292 -7.20 2.47 8.80
C GLU A 292 -7.95 1.23 8.30
N LEU A 293 -7.50 0.04 8.69
CA LEU A 293 -8.16 -1.22 8.32
C LEU A 293 -9.58 -1.31 8.88
N GLU A 294 -9.84 -0.73 10.05
CA GLU A 294 -11.19 -0.63 10.62
C GLU A 294 -12.09 0.32 9.82
N LYS A 295 -11.54 1.44 9.32
CA LYS A 295 -12.28 2.35 8.43
C LYS A 295 -12.64 1.68 7.11
N ASP A 296 -11.74 0.85 6.55
CA ASP A 296 -12.03 0.08 5.33
C ASP A 296 -13.19 -0.92 5.54
N LEU A 297 -13.33 -1.44 6.77
CA LEU A 297 -14.40 -2.38 7.13
C LEU A 297 -15.76 -1.73 7.37
N HIS A 298 -15.80 -0.49 7.86
CA HIS A 298 -17.02 0.26 8.20
C HIS A 298 -17.39 1.36 7.20
N GLY A 299 -16.50 1.69 6.25
CA GLY A 299 -16.71 2.73 5.25
C GLY A 299 -17.68 2.33 4.12
N ALA A 300 -17.86 3.21 3.14
CA ALA A 300 -18.78 3.02 2.01
C ALA A 300 -18.52 1.75 1.17
N THR A 301 -17.34 1.13 1.31
CA THR A 301 -16.94 -0.14 0.69
C THR A 301 -17.36 -1.38 1.46
N ALA A 302 -17.86 -1.23 2.70
CA ALA A 302 -18.24 -2.33 3.60
C ALA A 302 -19.32 -3.24 3.01
N ASP A 303 -20.31 -2.67 2.30
CA ASP A 303 -21.45 -3.43 1.77
C ASP A 303 -21.11 -4.19 0.48
N THR A 304 -20.04 -3.77 -0.21
CA THR A 304 -19.53 -4.44 -1.42
C THR A 304 -18.57 -5.60 -1.16
N LEU A 305 -18.07 -5.76 0.07
CA LEU A 305 -17.07 -6.78 0.41
C LEU A 305 -17.72 -8.12 0.77
N SER A 306 -17.29 -9.19 0.09
CA SER A 306 -17.62 -10.58 0.46
C SER A 306 -17.18 -10.88 1.90
N ALA A 307 -17.91 -11.76 2.59
CA ALA A 307 -17.62 -12.14 3.97
C ALA A 307 -16.19 -12.71 4.14
N GLU A 308 -15.67 -13.44 3.14
CA GLU A 308 -14.31 -13.99 3.16
C GLU A 308 -13.24 -12.87 3.13
N LYS A 309 -13.47 -11.83 2.34
CA LYS A 309 -12.59 -10.65 2.29
C LYS A 309 -12.63 -9.87 3.61
N LYS A 310 -13.81 -9.74 4.23
CA LYS A 310 -13.96 -9.12 5.56
C LYS A 310 -13.18 -9.89 6.64
N LEU A 311 -13.24 -11.22 6.63
CA LEU A 311 -12.47 -12.06 7.55
C LEU A 311 -10.96 -11.86 7.39
N ALA A 312 -10.46 -11.81 6.14
CA ALA A 312 -9.04 -11.54 5.88
C ALA A 312 -8.59 -10.14 6.36
N VAL A 313 -9.48 -9.14 6.35
CA VAL A 313 -9.19 -7.81 6.92
C VAL A 313 -9.10 -7.88 8.45
N PHE A 314 -9.99 -8.63 9.12
CA PHE A 314 -9.89 -8.84 10.57
C PHE A 314 -8.56 -9.47 11.00
N ASP A 315 -8.04 -10.45 10.25
CA ASP A 315 -6.74 -11.07 10.57
C ASP A 315 -5.58 -10.06 10.50
N LYS A 316 -5.66 -9.10 9.57
CA LYS A 316 -4.70 -7.98 9.47
C LYS A 316 -4.86 -6.98 10.62
N ILE A 317 -6.09 -6.68 11.03
CA ILE A 317 -6.39 -5.84 12.20
C ILE A 317 -5.79 -6.46 13.47
N PHE A 318 -6.02 -7.76 13.68
CA PHE A 318 -5.48 -8.49 14.84
C PHE A 318 -3.96 -8.44 14.84
N SER A 319 -3.33 -8.70 13.70
CA SER A 319 -1.86 -8.65 13.57
C SER A 319 -1.32 -7.25 13.93
N ALA A 320 -1.97 -6.17 13.50
CA ALA A 320 -1.57 -4.79 13.82
C ALA A 320 -1.74 -4.45 15.30
N TYR A 321 -2.87 -4.82 15.93
CA TYR A 321 -3.04 -4.60 17.38
C TYR A 321 -2.15 -5.49 18.24
N HIS A 322 -1.86 -6.73 17.83
CA HIS A 322 -0.90 -7.59 18.53
C HIS A 322 0.52 -7.02 18.47
N GLU A 323 0.94 -6.48 17.32
CA GLU A 323 2.21 -5.77 17.19
C GLU A 323 2.25 -4.53 18.11
N ALA A 324 1.19 -3.72 18.13
CA ALA A 324 1.08 -2.58 19.04
C ALA A 324 1.23 -2.99 20.52
N ARG A 325 0.53 -4.04 20.96
CA ARG A 325 0.61 -4.57 22.32
C ARG A 325 2.00 -5.13 22.64
N SER A 326 2.64 -5.78 21.68
CA SER A 326 4.03 -6.26 21.85
C SER A 326 4.98 -5.09 22.11
N CYS A 327 4.84 -3.99 21.36
CA CYS A 327 5.61 -2.78 21.59
C CYS A 327 5.31 -2.16 22.97
N ILE A 328 4.03 -2.02 23.35
CA ILE A 328 3.63 -1.47 24.66
C ILE A 328 4.20 -2.31 25.82
N ARG A 329 4.16 -3.65 25.71
CA ARG A 329 4.74 -4.55 26.72
C ARG A 329 6.25 -4.47 26.80
N SER A 330 6.93 -4.33 25.65
CA SER A 330 8.37 -4.07 25.63
C SER A 330 8.71 -2.75 26.32
N ASP A 331 7.91 -1.71 26.11
CA ASP A 331 8.07 -0.41 26.76
C ASP A 331 7.82 -0.52 28.28
N LEU A 332 6.81 -1.29 28.71
CA LEU A 332 6.54 -1.57 30.13
C LEU A 332 7.71 -2.24 30.85
N VAL A 333 8.37 -3.20 30.18
CA VAL A 333 9.59 -3.85 30.71
C VAL A 333 10.74 -2.85 30.80
N THR A 334 10.83 -1.93 29.83
CA THR A 334 11.93 -0.94 29.73
C THR A 334 11.72 0.27 30.66
N ALA A 335 10.48 0.60 31.02
CA ALA A 335 10.09 1.80 31.78
C ALA A 335 10.64 1.85 33.23
N GLY A 336 11.33 0.81 33.73
CA GLY A 336 11.97 0.85 35.05
C GLY A 336 10.98 1.08 36.20
N ASN A 337 11.31 1.90 37.20
CA ASN A 337 10.46 2.16 38.39
C ASN A 337 9.64 3.45 38.33
N THR A 338 9.44 4.07 37.17
CA THR A 338 8.57 5.25 37.06
C THR A 338 7.11 4.83 37.08
N GLU A 339 6.47 4.89 38.25
CA GLU A 339 5.07 4.45 38.47
C GLU A 339 4.09 5.14 37.51
N ASN A 340 4.17 6.46 37.32
CA ASN A 340 3.27 7.19 36.42
C ASN A 340 3.32 6.69 34.96
N VAL A 341 4.51 6.40 34.44
CA VAL A 341 4.68 5.91 33.05
C VAL A 341 4.16 4.48 32.92
N LYS A 342 4.33 3.66 33.96
CA LYS A 342 3.79 2.30 34.01
C LYS A 342 2.27 2.31 34.02
N ASP A 343 1.65 3.20 34.78
CA ASP A 343 0.20 3.32 34.84
C ASP A 343 -0.40 3.78 33.51
N GLU A 344 0.24 4.76 32.84
CA GLU A 344 -0.15 5.19 31.49
C GLU A 344 -0.04 4.06 30.46
N LEU A 345 1.07 3.32 30.46
CA LEU A 345 1.28 2.20 29.54
C LEU A 345 0.36 1.00 29.84
N ASN A 346 0.07 0.73 31.11
CA ASN A 346 -0.91 -0.30 31.52
C ASN A 346 -2.33 0.11 31.09
N GLY A 347 -2.69 1.38 31.24
CA GLY A 347 -3.95 1.93 30.74
C GLY A 347 -4.06 1.82 29.22
N LEU A 348 -2.98 2.11 28.49
CA LEU A 348 -2.91 1.95 27.04
C LEU A 348 -3.00 0.47 26.61
N ASP A 349 -2.31 -0.47 27.27
CA ASP A 349 -2.43 -1.91 26.97
C ASP A 349 -3.86 -2.40 27.27
N LYS A 350 -4.48 -1.96 28.37
CA LYS A 350 -5.89 -2.26 28.68
C LYS A 350 -6.82 -1.77 27.57
N ALA A 351 -6.66 -0.52 27.14
CA ALA A 351 -7.48 0.09 26.10
C ALA A 351 -7.33 -0.64 24.74
N VAL A 352 -6.10 -0.90 24.31
CA VAL A 352 -5.81 -1.64 23.06
C VAL A 352 -6.33 -3.08 23.16
N SER A 353 -6.20 -3.73 24.32
CA SER A 353 -6.73 -5.07 24.57
C SER A 353 -8.26 -5.11 24.49
N ALA A 354 -8.94 -4.10 25.03
CA ALA A 354 -10.38 -4.01 24.99
C ALA A 354 -10.90 -3.80 23.55
N VAL A 355 -10.25 -2.91 22.79
CA VAL A 355 -10.57 -2.72 21.36
C VAL A 355 -10.35 -4.02 20.57
N LEU A 356 -9.24 -4.73 20.81
CA LEU A 356 -8.99 -6.04 20.20
C LEU A 356 -10.09 -7.06 20.55
N GLY A 357 -10.55 -7.09 21.81
CA GLY A 357 -11.67 -7.92 22.25
C GLY A 357 -12.98 -7.59 21.52
N GLN A 358 -13.31 -6.30 21.39
CA GLN A 358 -14.48 -5.85 20.63
C GLN A 358 -14.42 -6.30 19.15
N ARG A 359 -13.27 -6.13 18.48
CA ARG A 359 -13.08 -6.59 17.09
C ARG A 359 -13.15 -8.12 16.96
N THR A 360 -12.68 -8.85 17.96
CA THR A 360 -12.80 -10.31 18.02
C THR A 360 -14.27 -10.74 18.08
N MET A 361 -15.08 -10.05 18.88
CA MET A 361 -16.52 -10.28 18.95
C MET A 361 -17.21 -9.97 17.61
N GLU A 362 -16.87 -8.86 16.94
CA GLU A 362 -17.40 -8.50 15.62
C GLU A 362 -17.08 -9.56 14.56
N ARG A 363 -15.82 -10.03 14.52
CA ARG A 363 -15.39 -11.11 13.62
C ARG A 363 -16.16 -12.40 13.87
N ASN A 364 -16.35 -12.78 15.13
CA ASN A 364 -17.06 -14.01 15.48
C ASN A 364 -18.56 -13.91 15.19
N ARG A 365 -19.17 -12.72 15.32
CA ARG A 365 -20.53 -12.45 14.82
C ARG A 365 -20.64 -12.64 13.30
N LEU A 366 -19.65 -12.15 12.54
CA LEU A 366 -19.60 -12.36 11.09
C LEU A 366 -19.51 -13.85 10.73
N LEU A 367 -18.70 -14.63 11.44
CA LEU A 367 -18.65 -16.09 11.24
C LEU A 367 -20.01 -16.75 11.49
N ILE A 368 -20.74 -16.34 12.52
CA ILE A 368 -22.08 -16.87 12.79
C ILE A 368 -23.04 -16.51 11.67
N ALA A 369 -23.00 -15.28 11.15
CA ALA A 369 -23.82 -14.88 10.01
C ALA A 369 -23.52 -15.74 8.77
N VAL A 370 -22.24 -16.01 8.48
CA VAL A 370 -21.82 -16.89 7.38
C VAL A 370 -22.28 -18.33 7.63
N ALA A 371 -22.10 -18.86 8.84
CA ALA A 371 -22.51 -20.21 9.22
C ALA A 371 -24.03 -20.40 9.08
N LYS A 372 -24.83 -19.44 9.56
CA LYS A 372 -26.29 -19.40 9.38
C LYS A 372 -26.69 -19.42 7.90
N SER A 373 -25.98 -18.69 7.04
CA SER A 373 -26.26 -18.64 5.60
C SER A 373 -25.90 -19.92 4.83
N LYS A 374 -24.89 -20.68 5.29
CA LYS A 374 -24.35 -21.87 4.61
C LYS A 374 -24.95 -23.19 5.12
N THR A 375 -26.01 -23.16 5.95
CA THR A 375 -26.63 -24.34 6.57
C THR A 375 -25.59 -25.29 7.21
N THR A 376 -24.66 -24.73 8.00
CA THR A 376 -23.64 -25.51 8.72
C THR A 376 -24.24 -26.35 9.85
N LYS A 377 -23.49 -27.36 10.31
CA LYS A 377 -23.93 -28.24 11.41
C LYS A 377 -24.28 -27.43 12.67
N PRO A 378 -25.37 -27.78 13.38
CA PRO A 378 -25.78 -27.08 14.61
C PRO A 378 -24.68 -27.01 15.68
N GLU A 379 -23.85 -28.05 15.77
CA GLU A 379 -22.71 -28.16 16.70
C GLU A 379 -21.67 -27.05 16.49
N GLU A 380 -21.37 -26.71 15.24
CA GLU A 380 -20.40 -25.67 14.89
C GLU A 380 -20.91 -24.28 15.29
N LEU A 381 -22.21 -24.06 15.12
CA LEU A 381 -22.89 -22.81 15.46
C LEU A 381 -22.96 -22.61 16.98
N VAL A 382 -23.18 -23.69 17.75
CA VAL A 382 -23.07 -23.68 19.21
C VAL A 382 -21.65 -23.34 19.65
N ARG A 383 -20.62 -23.94 19.03
CA ARG A 383 -19.22 -23.65 19.35
C ARG A 383 -18.86 -22.18 19.12
N LEU A 384 -19.39 -21.56 18.07
CA LEU A 384 -19.17 -20.14 17.79
C LEU A 384 -19.83 -19.22 18.82
N TYR A 385 -21.02 -19.56 19.32
CA TYR A 385 -21.63 -18.82 20.43
C TYR A 385 -20.91 -19.02 21.75
N ASP A 386 -20.43 -20.23 22.04
CA ASP A 386 -19.61 -20.48 23.24
C ASP A 386 -18.34 -19.63 23.21
N LEU A 387 -17.70 -19.51 22.04
CA LEU A 387 -16.56 -18.61 21.84
C LEU A 387 -16.95 -17.13 22.02
N LEU A 388 -18.11 -16.68 21.52
CA LEU A 388 -18.59 -15.31 21.77
C LEU A 388 -18.84 -15.04 23.25
N LEU A 389 -19.43 -15.99 23.98
CA LEU A 389 -19.69 -15.87 25.40
C LEU A 389 -18.39 -15.75 26.19
N GLN A 390 -17.38 -16.57 25.85
CA GLN A 390 -16.05 -16.47 26.45
C GLN A 390 -15.43 -15.09 26.20
N ASN A 391 -15.39 -14.63 24.94
CA ASN A 391 -14.82 -13.31 24.60
C ASN A 391 -15.56 -12.16 25.29
N THR A 392 -16.87 -12.29 25.48
CA THR A 392 -17.69 -11.27 26.17
C THR A 392 -17.38 -11.24 27.67
N SER A 393 -17.17 -12.41 28.28
CA SER A 393 -16.71 -12.51 29.68
C SER A 393 -15.32 -11.90 29.83
N ASP A 394 -14.37 -12.31 28.98
CA ASP A 394 -12.99 -11.82 29.03
C ASP A 394 -12.92 -10.30 28.87
N LEU A 395 -13.76 -9.72 28.00
CA LEU A 395 -13.85 -8.26 27.82
C LEU A 395 -14.46 -7.57 29.05
N SER A 396 -15.51 -8.15 29.64
CA SER A 396 -16.12 -7.63 30.87
C SER A 396 -15.14 -7.67 32.05
N ASP A 397 -14.41 -8.78 32.20
CA ASP A 397 -13.39 -8.96 33.24
C ASP A 397 -12.23 -7.98 33.05
N LEU A 398 -11.77 -7.80 31.81
CA LEU A 398 -10.72 -6.84 31.48
C LEU A 398 -11.13 -5.41 31.87
N VAL A 399 -12.35 -4.99 31.53
CA VAL A 399 -12.82 -3.62 31.77
C VAL A 399 -13.07 -3.38 33.25
N SER A 400 -13.56 -4.39 33.99
CA SER A 400 -13.87 -4.31 35.43
C SER A 400 -12.67 -4.44 36.37
N SER A 401 -11.51 -4.88 35.87
CA SER A 401 -10.29 -5.17 36.65
C SER A 401 -9.60 -3.97 37.34
N GLY A 402 -10.07 -2.73 37.13
CA GLY A 402 -9.48 -1.51 37.70
C GLY A 402 -10.04 -1.12 39.07
N ARG A 403 -9.21 -0.50 39.92
CA ARG A 403 -9.65 0.05 41.23
C ARG A 403 -10.56 1.27 41.09
N ASP A 404 -10.35 2.08 40.06
CA ASP A 404 -11.19 3.23 39.70
C ASP A 404 -11.97 2.92 38.42
N GLN A 405 -13.17 2.35 38.58
CA GLN A 405 -14.05 2.07 37.46
C GLN A 405 -14.67 3.38 36.96
N LYS A 406 -14.40 3.67 35.68
CA LYS A 406 -14.92 4.87 35.04
C LYS A 406 -16.35 4.61 34.54
N PRO A 407 -17.23 5.62 34.50
CA PRO A 407 -18.63 5.42 34.10
C PRO A 407 -18.76 4.81 32.70
N GLU A 408 -17.86 5.16 31.79
CA GLU A 408 -17.83 4.60 30.42
C GLU A 408 -17.38 3.14 30.38
N GLU A 409 -16.47 2.75 31.29
CA GLU A 409 -16.03 1.35 31.45
C GLU A 409 -17.15 0.49 32.04
N VAL A 410 -17.88 1.03 33.02
CA VAL A 410 -19.07 0.38 33.61
C VAL A 410 -20.16 0.19 32.54
N ALA A 411 -20.46 1.22 31.74
CA ALA A 411 -21.43 1.12 30.66
C ALA A 411 -21.03 0.07 29.60
N LEU A 412 -19.73 -0.06 29.30
CA LEU A 412 -19.25 -1.11 28.39
C LEU A 412 -19.40 -2.51 29.01
N ALA A 413 -19.15 -2.67 30.31
CA ALA A 413 -19.36 -3.93 31.01
C ALA A 413 -20.85 -4.34 31.02
N GLU A 414 -21.75 -3.38 31.28
CA GLU A 414 -23.21 -3.60 31.19
C GLU A 414 -23.64 -4.02 29.78
N ASP A 415 -23.12 -3.36 28.74
CA ASP A 415 -23.38 -3.75 27.34
C ASP A 415 -22.86 -5.16 27.02
N CYS A 416 -21.70 -5.55 27.57
CA CYS A 416 -21.20 -6.91 27.49
C CYS A 416 -22.15 -7.92 28.17
N GLU A 417 -22.69 -7.60 29.34
CA GLU A 417 -23.66 -8.47 30.01
C GLU A 417 -24.95 -8.65 29.19
N VAL A 418 -25.49 -7.56 28.64
CA VAL A 418 -26.67 -7.60 27.76
C VAL A 418 -26.39 -8.46 26.52
N LYS A 419 -25.23 -8.28 25.88
CA LYS A 419 -24.80 -9.10 24.73
C LYS A 419 -24.65 -10.56 25.11
N SER A 420 -24.11 -10.86 26.30
CA SER A 420 -23.98 -12.23 26.82
C SER A 420 -25.35 -12.91 26.97
N LEU A 421 -26.35 -12.19 27.50
CA LEU A 421 -27.73 -12.69 27.59
C LEU A 421 -28.33 -12.96 26.20
N ALA A 422 -28.13 -12.05 25.24
CA ALA A 422 -28.59 -12.21 23.87
C ALA A 422 -27.94 -13.45 23.20
N PHE A 423 -26.62 -13.62 23.32
CA PHE A 423 -25.93 -14.78 22.75
C PHE A 423 -26.35 -16.09 23.42
N ARG A 424 -26.60 -16.12 24.74
CA ARG A 424 -27.16 -17.30 25.43
C ARG A 424 -28.55 -17.66 24.91
N ALA A 425 -29.38 -16.66 24.61
CA ALA A 425 -30.71 -16.88 24.04
C ALA A 425 -30.62 -17.43 22.61
N GLU A 426 -29.76 -16.86 21.76
CA GLU A 426 -29.57 -17.31 20.38
C GLU A 426 -28.91 -18.70 20.29
N ARG A 427 -27.99 -19.03 21.22
CA ARG A 427 -27.42 -20.37 21.36
C ARG A 427 -28.48 -21.45 21.59
N LYS A 428 -29.55 -21.10 22.31
CA LYS A 428 -30.69 -22.01 22.61
C LYS A 428 -31.73 -22.09 21.48
N ARG A 429 -31.60 -21.30 20.41
CA ARG A 429 -32.44 -21.40 19.20
C ARG A 429 -31.70 -21.98 17.96
N PRO A 430 -31.08 -23.17 17.97
CA PRO A 430 -30.52 -23.75 16.74
C PRO A 430 -31.58 -24.21 15.70
N ALA A 431 -32.87 -24.20 16.02
CA ALA A 431 -33.89 -25.01 15.35
C ALA A 431 -35.07 -24.24 14.71
N GLU A 432 -34.87 -22.99 14.29
CA GLU A 432 -35.81 -22.30 13.38
C GLU A 432 -35.14 -22.08 12.03
N ILE A 433 -34.65 -23.16 11.43
CA ILE A 433 -34.32 -23.20 10.00
C ILE A 433 -35.61 -23.62 9.29
N PRO A 434 -36.18 -22.81 8.37
CA PRO A 434 -37.36 -23.22 7.63
C PRO A 434 -36.97 -24.40 6.72
N GLY A 435 -37.33 -25.62 7.12
CA GLY A 435 -37.05 -26.82 6.33
C GLY A 435 -36.99 -28.16 7.08
N PHE A 436 -36.88 -28.19 8.41
CA PHE A 436 -36.94 -29.45 9.16
C PHE A 436 -38.22 -29.51 10.00
N GLY A 437 -39.14 -30.36 9.55
CA GLY A 437 -40.43 -30.61 10.19
C GLY A 437 -40.27 -31.08 11.63
N TYR A 438 -41.14 -30.54 12.47
CA TYR A 438 -41.39 -30.98 13.84
C TYR A 438 -41.61 -32.49 13.89
N TYR A 439 -40.73 -33.23 14.56
CA TYR A 439 -41.13 -34.42 15.30
C TYR A 439 -41.17 -34.05 16.78
N ARG A 440 -42.36 -33.61 17.21
CA ARG A 440 -42.75 -33.68 18.63
C ARG A 440 -42.96 -35.16 18.94
N SER A 441 -42.02 -35.78 19.63
CA SER A 441 -42.27 -37.05 20.32
C SER A 441 -43.01 -36.74 21.61
N ASP A 442 -44.31 -37.03 21.61
CA ASP A 442 -45.10 -37.18 22.82
C ASP A 442 -44.53 -38.36 23.63
N CYS A 443 -44.14 -38.10 24.88
CA CYS A 443 -44.05 -39.14 25.91
C CYS A 443 -44.80 -38.66 27.15
N ARG A 444 -45.81 -39.44 27.53
CA ARG A 444 -46.50 -39.42 28.82
C ARG A 444 -45.60 -39.93 29.94
#